data_AF-A0A965BYC0-F1
#
_entry.id   AF-A0A965BYC0-F1
#
_cell.length_a   1.000
_cell.length_b   1.000
_cell.length_c   1.000
_cell.angle_alpha   90.00
_cell.angle_beta   90.00
_cell.angle_gamma   90.00
#
_symmetry.space_group_name_H-M   'P 1'
#
loop_
_entity.id
_entity.type
_entity.pdbx_description
1 polymer ?
#
loop_
_entity_poly.entity_id
_entity_poly.type
_entity_poly.pdbx_seq_one_letter_code
_entity_poly.pdbx_strand_id
1 'polypeptide(L)'
;WYAGGPLALSLSANGHDAEAVHLGPDLSRHQRPFALVPKGWWQSAVSLGRWTLVGCTVSPAFDFAGFELAPPEWRPTPRGSSR
;
A
#
# COMPACT_ATOMS: atom_id res chain seq x y z
N TRP A 1 3.65 -9.26 6.53
CA TRP A 1 2.48 -9.57 7.40
C TRP A 1 2.96 -10.41 8.57
N TYR A 2 2.53 -10.11 9.80
CA TYR A 2 2.90 -10.88 10.99
C TYR A 2 1.70 -11.60 11.62
N ALA A 3 0.55 -10.94 11.74
CA ALA A 3 -0.65 -11.53 12.33
C ALA A 3 -1.93 -10.75 11.97
N GLY A 4 -3.09 -11.35 12.28
CA GLY A 4 -4.41 -10.72 12.09
C GLY A 4 -5.03 -11.02 10.73
N GLY A 5 -5.97 -10.18 10.31
CA GLY A 5 -6.59 -10.26 8.99
C GLY A 5 -5.63 -9.85 7.87
N PRO A 6 -5.97 -10.12 6.60
CA PRO A 6 -5.21 -9.62 5.46
C PRO A 6 -5.28 -8.09 5.36
N LEU A 7 -4.30 -7.48 4.71
CA LEU A 7 -4.20 -6.04 4.46
C LEU A 7 -4.32 -5.78 2.96
N ALA A 8 -5.17 -4.85 2.54
CA ALA A 8 -5.10 -4.28 1.19
C ALA A 8 -4.09 -3.13 1.21
N LEU A 9 -2.98 -3.30 0.51
CA LEU A 9 -1.96 -2.27 0.28
C LEU A 9 -2.15 -1.68 -1.11
N SER A 10 -2.62 -0.44 -1.18
CA SER A 10 -2.85 0.27 -2.45
C SER A 10 -1.61 1.09 -2.80
N LEU A 11 -1.12 0.95 -4.03
CA LEU A 11 0.10 1.55 -4.54
C LEU A 11 -0.19 2.36 -5.80
N SER A 12 0.39 3.56 -5.91
CA SER A 12 0.26 4.41 -7.10
C SER A 12 1.59 5.04 -7.48
N ALA A 13 2.06 4.74 -8.70
CA ALA A 13 3.31 5.29 -9.24
C ALA A 13 3.20 6.77 -9.62
N ASN A 14 1.99 7.24 -9.95
CA ASN A 14 1.75 8.53 -10.60
C ASN A 14 0.76 9.43 -9.85
N GLY A 15 0.20 8.95 -8.72
CA GLY A 15 -0.82 9.68 -7.97
C GLY A 15 -2.21 9.71 -8.63
N HIS A 16 -2.43 8.92 -9.67
CA HIS A 16 -3.71 8.81 -10.40
C HIS A 16 -4.25 7.39 -10.36
N ASP A 17 -3.51 6.45 -10.94
CA ASP A 17 -3.91 5.05 -11.03
C ASP A 17 -3.33 4.28 -9.86
N ALA A 18 -4.11 3.38 -9.27
CA ALA A 18 -3.67 2.59 -8.13
C ALA A 18 -3.99 1.10 -8.32
N GLU A 19 -3.08 0.26 -7.83
CA GLU A 19 -3.27 -1.18 -7.76
C GLU A 19 -3.21 -1.65 -6.30
N ALA A 20 -3.97 -2.70 -5.98
CA ALA A 20 -4.01 -3.26 -4.63
C ALA A 20 -3.30 -4.61 -4.57
N VAL A 21 -2.36 -4.73 -3.62
CA VAL A 21 -1.75 -5.99 -3.23
C VAL A 21 -2.38 -6.48 -1.93
N HIS A 22 -2.85 -7.72 -1.92
CA HIS A 22 -3.36 -8.35 -0.70
C HIS A 22 -2.22 -8.99 0.09
N LEU A 23 -1.90 -8.41 1.25
CA LEU A 23 -0.90 -8.92 2.17
C LEU A 23 -1.53 -9.87 3.18
N GLY A 24 -1.04 -11.10 3.27
CA GLY A 24 -1.54 -12.13 4.19
C GLY A 24 -0.96 -13.51 3.88
N PRO A 25 -1.28 -14.53 4.69
CA PRO A 25 -0.67 -15.84 4.60
C PRO A 25 -1.33 -16.77 3.56
N ASP A 26 -2.54 -16.45 3.08
CA ASP A 26 -3.33 -17.35 2.25
C ASP A 26 -3.01 -17.20 0.75
N LEU A 27 -2.01 -17.97 0.31
CA LEU A 27 -1.57 -17.99 -1.09
C LEU A 27 -2.65 -18.46 -2.07
N SER A 28 -3.57 -19.33 -1.62
CA SER A 28 -4.68 -19.83 -2.46
C SER A 28 -5.67 -18.72 -2.83
N ARG A 29 -5.70 -17.65 -2.03
CA ARG A 29 -6.52 -16.46 -2.26
C ARG A 29 -5.72 -15.28 -2.83
N HIS A 30 -4.61 -15.58 -3.51
CA HIS A 30 -3.74 -14.57 -4.13
C HIS A 30 -3.14 -13.56 -3.14
N GLN A 31 -3.08 -13.90 -1.85
CA GLN A 31 -2.37 -13.08 -0.87
C GLN A 31 -0.87 -13.33 -0.97
N ARG A 32 -0.07 -12.36 -0.53
CA ARG A 32 1.38 -12.50 -0.40
C ARG A 32 1.83 -12.14 1.01
N PRO A 33 2.82 -12.85 1.59
CA PRO A 33 3.27 -12.55 2.95
C PRO A 33 4.07 -11.23 3.06
N PHE A 34 4.61 -10.75 1.93
CA PHE A 34 5.36 -9.49 1.80
C PHE A 34 5.04 -8.81 0.45
N ALA A 35 5.32 -7.52 0.37
CA ALA A 35 5.19 -6.70 -0.82
C ALA A 35 6.27 -5.60 -0.78
N LEU A 36 6.73 -5.19 -1.97
CA LEU A 36 7.66 -4.08 -2.12
C LEU A 36 6.89 -2.83 -2.52
N VAL A 37 7.17 -1.70 -1.86
CA VAL A 37 6.73 -0.38 -2.28
C VAL A 37 7.92 0.32 -2.92
N PRO A 38 7.91 0.59 -4.25
CA PRO A 38 9.00 1.29 -4.89
C PRO A 38 9.14 2.74 -4.38
N LYS A 39 10.36 3.30 -4.46
CA LYS A 39 10.62 4.69 -4.09
C LYS A 39 9.74 5.65 -4.91
N GLY A 40 9.17 6.64 -4.25
CA GLY A 40 8.38 7.70 -4.88
C GLY A 40 6.94 7.31 -5.23
N TRP A 41 6.51 6.10 -4.87
CA TRP A 41 5.13 5.67 -5.07
C TRP A 41 4.29 6.09 -3.86
N TRP A 42 3.09 6.57 -4.13
CA TRP A 42 2.08 6.76 -3.10
C TRP A 42 1.60 5.40 -2.60
N GLN A 43 1.39 5.29 -1.29
CA GLN A 43 0.88 4.09 -0.65
C GLN A 43 -0.22 4.41 0.36
N SER A 44 -1.19 3.52 0.49
CA SER A 44 -2.16 3.50 1.57
C SER A 44 -2.53 2.07 1.93
N ALA A 45 -2.97 1.84 3.16
CA ALA A 45 -3.22 0.48 3.63
C ALA A 45 -4.48 0.42 4.49
N VAL A 46 -5.27 -0.64 4.32
CA VAL A 46 -6.48 -0.92 5.11
C VAL A 46 -6.53 -2.38 5.51
N SER A 47 -6.83 -2.64 6.78
CA SER A 47 -7.10 -4.01 7.23
C SER A 47 -8.42 -4.49 6.62
N LEU A 48 -8.41 -5.71 6.07
CA LEU A 48 -9.61 -6.40 5.59
C LEU A 48 -10.18 -7.36 6.65
N GLY A 49 -9.67 -7.31 7.87
CA GLY A 49 -10.20 -7.99 9.04
C GLY A 49 -10.47 -7.01 10.18
N ARG A 50 -10.55 -7.52 11.40
CA ARG A 50 -10.69 -6.65 12.59
C ARG A 50 -9.43 -5.81 12.86
N TRP A 51 -8.26 -6.37 12.57
CA TRP A 51 -6.95 -5.73 12.73
C TRP A 51 -5.91 -6.49 11.87
N THR A 52 -4.79 -5.82 11.55
CA THR A 52 -3.63 -6.45 10.91
C THR A 52 -2.34 -5.90 11.50
N LEU A 53 -1.38 -6.78 11.82
CA LEU A 53 -0.03 -6.42 12.27
C LEU A 53 0.98 -6.70 11.14
N VAL A 54 1.79 -5.70 10.82
CA VAL A 54 2.85 -5.79 9.82
C VAL A 54 4.15 -5.17 10.34
N GLY A 55 5.27 -5.60 9.75
CA GLY A 55 6.53 -4.87 9.82
C GLY A 55 6.81 -4.19 8.48
N CYS A 56 7.37 -2.99 8.54
CA CYS A 56 7.79 -2.22 7.38
C CYS A 56 9.29 -1.95 7.49
N THR A 57 10.07 -2.51 6.58
CA THR A 57 11.51 -2.24 6.49
C THR A 57 11.74 -1.30 5.32
N VAL A 58 12.47 -0.22 5.57
CA VAL A 58 12.74 0.83 4.58
C VAL A 58 14.25 0.88 4.33
N SER A 59 14.65 0.97 3.06
CA SER A 59 16.04 1.16 2.65
C SER A 59 16.13 2.25 1.56
N PRO A 60 17.00 3.26 1.71
CA PRO A 60 17.81 3.59 2.90
C PRO A 60 16.98 3.80 4.17
N ALA A 61 17.65 3.99 5.32
CA ALA A 61 16.96 4.21 6.59
C ALA A 61 15.91 5.34 6.47
N PHE A 62 14.77 5.17 7.13
CA PHE A 62 13.70 6.16 7.12
C PHE A 62 14.19 7.50 7.69
N ASP A 63 13.87 8.58 6.97
CA ASP A 63 14.12 9.96 7.38
C ASP A 63 12.86 10.80 7.08
N PHE A 64 12.41 11.58 8.05
CA PHE A 64 11.27 12.49 7.90
C PHE A 64 11.49 13.54 6.80
N ALA A 65 12.74 13.91 6.50
CA ALA A 65 13.06 14.83 5.40
C ALA A 65 12.61 14.29 4.02
N GLY A 66 12.46 12.97 3.88
CA GLY A 66 11.95 12.32 2.67
C GLY A 66 10.51 11.82 2.79
N PHE A 67 9.82 12.11 3.90
CA PHE A 67 8.44 11.69 4.12
C PHE A 67 7.46 12.76 3.64
N GLU A 68 6.46 12.32 2.89
CA GLU A 68 5.36 13.16 2.42
C GLU A 68 4.03 12.51 2.80
N LEU A 69 3.10 13.30 3.34
CA LEU A 69 1.74 12.87 3.62
C LEU A 69 0.79 13.68 2.74
N ALA A 70 -0.03 12.99 1.95
CA ALA A 70 -1.03 13.63 1.13
C ALA A 70 -2.08 14.37 1.99
N PRO A 71 -2.75 15.41 1.45
CA PRO A 71 -3.88 16.04 2.12
C PRO A 71 -4.95 15.01 2.53
N PRO A 72 -5.70 15.21 3.62
CA PRO A 72 -6.65 14.22 4.14
C PRO A 72 -7.68 13.70 3.12
N GLU A 73 -8.11 14.57 2.21
CA GLU A 73 -9.12 14.25 1.19
C GLU A 73 -8.52 13.75 -0.13
N TRP A 74 -7.20 13.67 -0.23
CA TRP A 74 -6.54 13.22 -1.44
C TRP A 74 -6.56 11.69 -1.54
N ARG A 75 -6.86 11.20 -2.75
CA ARG A 75 -6.72 9.79 -3.15
C ARG A 75 -6.31 9.72 -4.62
N PRO A 76 -5.55 8.68 -5.04
CA PRO A 76 -5.33 8.43 -6.46
C PRO A 76 -6.67 8.31 -7.17
N THR A 77 -6.90 9.18 -8.15
CA THR A 77 -8.12 9.18 -8.95
C THR A 77 -7.75 8.77 -10.38
N PRO A 78 -8.32 7.67 -10.92
CA PRO A 78 -8.05 7.25 -12.28
C PRO A 78 -8.33 8.38 -13.26
N ARG A 79 -7.47 8.54 -14.27
CA ARG A 79 -7.74 9.52 -15.33
C ARG A 79 -9.03 9.14 -16.04
N GLY A 80 -9.90 10.12 -16.29
CA GLY A 80 -11.06 9.91 -17.15
C GLY A 80 -10.60 9.35 -18.49
N SER A 81 -11.30 8.33 -19.00
CA SER A 81 -11.00 7.77 -20.33
C SER A 81 -11.09 8.91 -21.36
N SER A 82 -9.96 9.25 -21.98
CA SER A 82 -9.99 9.92 -23.28
C SER A 82 -10.70 8.95 -24.21
N ARG A 83 -11.82 9.38 -24.80
CA ARG A 83 -12.32 8.75 -26.02
C ARG A 83 -11.40 9.05 -27.18
#